data_AF-A0A524GFV7-F1
#
_entry.id   AF-A0A524GFV7-F1
#
_cell.length_a   1.000
_cell.length_b   1.000
_cell.length_c   1.000
_cell.angle_alpha   90.00
_cell.angle_beta   90.00
_cell.angle_gamma   90.00
#
_symmetry.space_group_name_H-M   'P 1'
#
loop_
_entity.id
_entity.type
_entity.pdbx_description
1 polymer ?
#
loop_
_entity_poly.entity_id
_entity_poly.type
_entity_poly.pdbx_seq_one_letter_code
_entity_poly.pdbx_strand_id
1 'polypeptide(L)'
;MIDPELKYCPKCNDEYRAEIEVCAECGVALLSGSDMLAAVNRANERRDSRAGEIGPGEDIVAIHKGQLNEIRAMERELQAENIGYLITGEESSCKKGCCPSTFYLQVRRQDAPDAFAIVQAHIERTTALNHHDLSNCDAVFNPEARQATCPACGFEFQTSTTTCPDCGLCFG
;
A
#
# COMPACT_ATOMS: atom_id res chain seq x y z
N MET A 1 -22.66 11.30 15.48
CA MET A 1 -22.43 12.69 15.92
C MET A 1 -21.59 12.57 17.17
N ILE A 2 -20.42 13.21 17.22
CA ILE A 2 -19.53 13.11 18.38
C ILE A 2 -20.07 14.05 19.45
N ASP A 3 -20.49 13.51 20.58
CA ASP A 3 -20.89 14.27 21.77
C ASP A 3 -19.64 14.84 22.48
N PRO A 4 -19.51 16.17 22.65
CA PRO A 4 -18.38 16.80 23.31
C PRO A 4 -18.15 16.36 24.76
N GLU A 5 -19.19 15.90 25.47
CA GLU A 5 -19.13 15.54 26.89
C GLU A 5 -18.74 14.07 27.13
N LEU A 6 -18.67 13.26 26.07
CA LEU A 6 -18.24 11.86 26.13
C LEU A 6 -16.77 11.71 25.76
N LYS A 7 -16.26 10.48 25.89
CA LYS A 7 -14.90 10.11 25.47
C LYS A 7 -14.93 9.07 24.37
N TYR A 8 -13.91 9.10 23.51
CA TYR A 8 -13.84 8.26 22.32
C TYR A 8 -12.47 7.62 22.17
N CYS A 9 -12.45 6.37 21.72
CA CYS A 9 -11.20 5.71 21.37
C CYS A 9 -10.72 6.19 19.99
N PRO A 10 -9.49 6.73 19.86
CA PRO A 10 -8.98 7.18 18.56
C PRO A 10 -8.65 6.04 17.58
N LYS A 11 -8.73 4.77 18.01
CA LYS A 11 -8.48 3.60 17.17
C LYS A 11 -9.74 2.91 16.69
N CYS A 12 -10.61 2.49 17.61
CA CYS A 12 -11.85 1.78 17.26
C CYS A 12 -13.07 2.70 17.14
N ASN A 13 -12.95 3.97 17.54
CA ASN A 13 -14.04 4.95 17.54
C ASN A 13 -15.21 4.62 18.49
N ASP A 14 -15.01 3.70 19.43
CA ASP A 14 -15.99 3.41 20.48
C ASP A 14 -16.19 4.60 21.42
N GLU A 15 -17.42 4.71 21.93
CA GLU A 15 -17.90 5.76 22.84
C GLU A 15 -17.86 5.29 24.30
N TYR A 16 -17.47 6.19 25.19
CA TYR A 16 -17.32 5.97 26.62
C TYR A 16 -17.82 7.15 27.42
N ARG A 17 -18.19 6.88 28.68
CA ARG A 17 -18.49 7.93 29.66
C ARG A 17 -17.23 8.74 29.99
N ALA A 18 -17.42 10.00 30.38
CA ALA A 18 -16.33 10.96 30.62
C ALA A 18 -15.30 10.49 31.67
N GLU A 19 -15.72 9.69 32.66
CA GLU A 19 -14.86 9.16 33.71
C GLU A 19 -13.92 8.03 33.27
N ILE A 20 -14.12 7.45 32.09
CA ILE A 20 -13.29 6.35 31.59
C ILE A 20 -12.05 6.93 30.91
N GLU A 21 -10.86 6.44 31.23
CA GLU A 21 -9.60 6.97 30.68
C GLU A 21 -8.99 6.11 29.57
N VAL A 22 -9.34 4.82 29.51
CA VAL A 22 -8.71 3.84 28.62
C VAL A 22 -9.76 3.00 27.91
N CYS A 23 -9.57 2.76 26.61
CA CYS A 23 -10.41 1.88 25.81
C CYS A 23 -10.30 0.44 26.30
N ALA A 24 -11.44 -0.21 26.56
CA ALA A 24 -11.47 -1.59 27.02
C ALA A 24 -10.98 -2.59 25.97
N GLU A 25 -11.19 -2.29 24.69
CA GLU A 25 -10.77 -3.14 23.56
C GLU A 25 -9.33 -2.86 23.12
N CYS A 26 -8.99 -1.59 22.90
CA CYS A 26 -7.71 -1.20 22.32
C CYS A 26 -6.59 -0.97 23.35
N GLY A 27 -6.92 -0.77 24.63
CA GLY A 27 -5.95 -0.45 25.69
C GLY A 27 -5.29 0.93 25.55
N VAL A 28 -5.79 1.81 24.69
CA VAL A 28 -5.24 3.17 24.47
C VAL A 28 -6.01 4.22 25.25
N ALA A 29 -5.35 5.34 25.57
CA ALA A 29 -5.98 6.49 26.19
C ALA A 29 -7.11 7.05 25.32
N LEU A 30 -8.23 7.37 25.96
CA LEU A 30 -9.40 7.94 25.29
C LEU A 30 -9.24 9.46 25.12
N LEU A 31 -9.78 10.00 24.02
CA LEU A 31 -9.86 11.43 23.78
C LEU A 31 -11.21 11.96 24.26
N SER A 32 -11.26 13.21 24.73
CA SER A 32 -12.54 13.89 24.92
C SER A 32 -13.28 14.04 23.58
N GLY A 33 -14.60 14.16 23.61
CA GLY A 33 -15.39 14.42 22.41
C GLY A 33 -14.97 15.70 21.70
N SER A 34 -14.61 16.75 22.44
CA SER A 34 -14.03 17.98 21.91
C SER A 34 -12.68 17.75 21.21
N ASP A 35 -11.79 16.95 21.79
CA ASP A 35 -10.48 16.66 21.19
C ASP A 35 -10.62 15.78 19.94
N MET A 36 -11.55 14.82 19.98
CA MET A 36 -11.87 13.96 18.84
C MET A 36 -12.46 14.77 17.69
N LEU A 37 -13.40 15.68 17.97
CA LEU A 37 -13.92 16.64 16.97
C LEU A 37 -12.81 17.52 16.39
N ALA A 38 -11.93 18.07 17.23
CA ALA A 38 -10.80 18.87 16.76
C ALA A 38 -9.81 18.05 15.92
N ALA A 39 -9.59 16.78 16.25
CA ALA A 39 -8.76 15.88 15.45
C ALA A 39 -9.39 15.59 14.09
N VAL A 40 -10.69 15.26 14.05
CA VAL A 40 -11.43 15.01 12.80
C VAL A 40 -11.48 16.27 11.93
N ASN A 41 -11.75 17.44 12.51
CA ASN A 41 -11.78 18.70 11.76
C ASN A 41 -10.41 19.03 11.18
N ARG A 42 -9.33 18.92 11.95
CA ARG A 42 -7.96 19.13 11.43
C ARG A 42 -7.61 18.14 10.33
N ALA A 43 -8.03 16.88 10.46
CA ALA A 43 -7.84 15.88 9.43
C ALA A 43 -8.61 16.25 8.15
N ASN A 44 -9.86 16.69 8.27
CA ASN A 44 -10.68 17.13 7.13
C ASN A 44 -10.12 18.39 6.47
N GLU A 45 -9.74 19.41 7.23
CA GLU A 45 -9.08 20.62 6.71
C GLU A 45 -7.79 20.29 5.95
N ARG A 46 -6.99 19.36 6.48
CA ARG A 46 -5.81 18.85 5.78
C ARG A 46 -6.21 18.10 4.50
N ARG A 47 -7.23 17.24 4.52
CA ARG A 47 -7.72 16.56 3.30
C ARG A 47 -8.19 17.56 2.25
N ASP A 48 -8.97 18.56 2.64
CA ASP A 48 -9.54 19.55 1.73
C ASP A 48 -8.48 20.49 1.14
N SER A 49 -7.44 20.83 1.91
CA SER A 49 -6.33 21.66 1.44
C SER A 49 -5.34 20.94 0.51
N ARG A 50 -5.35 19.60 0.48
CA ARG A 50 -4.52 18.79 -0.44
C ARG A 50 -5.14 18.64 -1.82
N ALA A 51 -6.45 18.90 -1.94
CA ALA A 51 -7.18 18.77 -3.19
C ALA A 51 -6.79 19.87 -4.18
N GLY A 52 -6.87 19.55 -5.48
CA GLY A 52 -6.69 20.52 -6.56
C GLY A 52 -5.44 20.28 -7.41
N GLU A 53 -5.37 21.02 -8.52
CA GLU A 53 -4.25 20.95 -9.47
C GLU A 53 -2.94 21.39 -8.79
N ILE A 54 -1.84 20.76 -9.18
CA ILE A 54 -0.51 21.20 -8.77
C ILE A 54 -0.06 22.31 -9.72
N GLY A 55 0.14 23.50 -9.17
CA GLY A 55 0.57 24.68 -9.90
C GLY A 55 2.05 24.65 -10.29
N PRO A 56 2.48 25.53 -11.21
CA PRO A 56 3.87 25.64 -11.61
C PRO A 56 4.73 26.17 -10.45
N GLY A 57 5.88 25.52 -10.20
CA GLY A 57 6.85 25.93 -9.18
C GLY A 57 6.60 25.38 -7.77
N GLU A 58 5.55 24.56 -7.58
CA GLU A 58 5.36 23.81 -6.35
C GLU A 58 6.45 22.72 -6.20
N ASP A 59 6.84 22.42 -4.95
CA ASP A 59 7.79 21.35 -4.65
C ASP A 59 7.12 19.99 -4.82
N ILE A 60 7.43 19.32 -5.94
CA ILE A 60 6.87 18.03 -6.32
C ILE A 60 7.92 16.92 -6.27
N VAL A 61 7.43 15.71 -6.00
CA VAL A 61 8.24 14.49 -6.00
C VAL A 61 7.53 13.38 -6.74
N ALA A 62 8.29 12.58 -7.49
CA ALA A 62 7.79 11.34 -8.07
C ALA A 62 7.71 10.26 -6.99
N ILE A 63 6.54 9.63 -6.87
CA ILE A 63 6.29 8.54 -5.91
C ILE A 63 6.16 7.17 -6.59
N HIS A 64 5.89 7.15 -7.91
CA HIS A 64 5.81 5.93 -8.68
C HIS A 64 6.22 6.15 -10.14
N LYS A 65 6.79 5.12 -10.77
CA LYS A 65 7.16 5.08 -12.20
C LYS A 65 6.57 3.80 -12.80
N GLY A 66 5.80 3.91 -13.87
CA GLY A 66 5.13 2.74 -14.45
C GLY A 66 4.42 3.02 -15.78
N GLN A 67 3.63 2.05 -16.23
CA GLN A 67 2.81 2.18 -17.42
C GLN A 67 1.57 3.04 -17.14
N LEU A 68 0.99 3.65 -18.19
CA LEU A 68 -0.12 4.58 -18.01
C LEU A 68 -1.32 3.94 -17.30
N ASN A 69 -1.70 2.72 -17.65
CA ASN A 69 -2.80 1.98 -17.03
C ASN A 69 -2.59 1.77 -15.51
N GLU A 70 -1.37 1.43 -15.10
CA GLU A 70 -0.99 1.28 -13.68
C GLU A 70 -1.08 2.63 -12.96
N ILE A 71 -0.49 3.67 -13.55
CA ILE A 71 -0.50 5.03 -12.99
C ILE A 71 -1.94 5.55 -12.85
N ARG A 72 -2.83 5.27 -13.81
CA ARG A 72 -4.25 5.62 -13.75
C ARG A 72 -5.00 4.86 -12.65
N ALA A 73 -4.56 3.67 -12.25
CA ALA A 73 -5.15 2.96 -11.13
C ALA A 73 -4.79 3.63 -9.79
N MET A 74 -3.52 3.98 -9.62
CA MET A 74 -3.03 4.70 -8.44
C MET A 74 -3.59 6.12 -8.34
N GLU A 75 -3.74 6.82 -9.47
CA GLU A 75 -4.38 8.14 -9.56
C GLU A 75 -5.78 8.14 -8.90
N ARG A 76 -6.59 7.11 -9.15
CA ARG A 76 -7.94 7.00 -8.57
C ARG A 76 -7.91 6.84 -7.05
N GLU A 77 -6.91 6.14 -6.52
CA GLU A 77 -6.72 5.97 -5.08
C GLU A 77 -6.31 7.31 -4.42
N LEU A 78 -5.43 8.07 -5.07
CA LEU A 78 -5.05 9.41 -4.60
C LEU A 78 -6.22 10.41 -4.67
N GLN A 79 -7.04 10.34 -5.72
CA GLN A 79 -8.25 11.16 -5.85
C GLN A 79 -9.26 10.87 -4.74
N ALA A 80 -9.45 9.60 -4.38
CA ALA A 80 -10.36 9.22 -3.28
C ALA A 80 -9.93 9.82 -1.92
N GLU A 81 -8.63 10.08 -1.75
CA GLU A 81 -8.04 10.67 -0.54
C GLU A 81 -7.78 12.19 -0.65
N ASN A 82 -8.30 12.83 -1.70
CA ASN A 82 -8.13 14.26 -1.98
C ASN A 82 -6.65 14.69 -2.06
N ILE A 83 -5.78 13.84 -2.62
CA ILE A 83 -4.37 14.17 -2.85
C ILE A 83 -4.19 14.68 -4.27
N GLY A 84 -3.75 15.94 -4.41
CA GLY A 84 -3.35 16.51 -5.69
C GLY A 84 -2.15 15.76 -6.29
N TYR A 85 -2.21 15.48 -7.59
CA TYR A 85 -1.19 14.72 -8.32
C TYR A 85 -0.91 15.34 -9.68
N LEU A 86 0.21 14.94 -10.28
CA LEU A 86 0.60 15.24 -11.64
C LEU A 86 1.13 13.96 -12.30
N ILE A 87 0.71 13.69 -13.53
CA ILE A 87 1.23 12.59 -14.34
C ILE A 87 2.08 13.17 -15.47
N THR A 88 3.36 12.84 -15.49
CA THR A 88 4.29 13.26 -16.56
C THR A 88 4.83 12.05 -17.30
N GLY A 89 4.99 12.18 -18.61
CA GLY A 89 5.64 11.15 -19.43
C GLY A 89 7.15 11.30 -19.37
N GLU A 90 7.88 10.19 -19.34
CA GLU A 90 9.32 10.21 -19.56
C GLU A 90 9.58 10.61 -21.02
N GLU A 91 10.18 11.78 -21.23
CA GLU A 91 10.64 12.19 -22.56
C GLU A 91 11.82 11.29 -22.96
N SER A 92 11.53 10.15 -23.57
CA SER A 92 12.54 9.41 -24.31
C SER A 92 13.05 10.31 -25.44
N SER A 93 14.36 10.46 -25.60
CA SER A 93 15.02 11.24 -26.65
C SER A 93 14.86 10.63 -28.06
N CYS A 94 13.65 10.16 -28.40
CA CYS A 94 13.34 9.51 -29.66
C CYS A 94 12.91 10.55 -30.69
N LYS A 95 13.83 10.85 -31.60
CA LYS A 95 13.53 11.51 -32.87
C LYS A 95 12.37 10.76 -33.55
N LYS A 96 11.25 11.48 -33.77
CA LYS A 96 10.01 11.08 -34.46
C LYS A 96 9.05 10.16 -33.66
N GLY A 97 8.12 10.80 -32.94
CA GLY A 97 6.69 10.47 -33.04
C GLY A 97 6.15 9.22 -32.31
N CYS A 98 6.66 8.86 -31.14
CA CYS A 98 6.03 7.82 -30.31
C CYS A 98 5.69 8.36 -28.92
N CYS A 99 4.49 8.04 -28.43
CA CYS A 99 4.03 8.40 -27.08
C CYS A 99 4.97 7.82 -26.01
N PRO A 100 5.16 8.50 -24.86
CA PRO A 100 5.94 7.97 -23.75
C PRO A 100 5.44 6.57 -23.35
N SER A 101 6.35 5.60 -23.23
CA SER A 101 6.02 4.26 -22.73
C SER A 101 6.01 4.18 -21.20
N THR A 102 6.58 5.19 -20.54
CA THR A 102 6.72 5.24 -19.10
C THR A 102 6.27 6.59 -18.58
N PHE A 103 5.55 6.57 -17.47
CA PHE A 103 4.99 7.74 -16.81
C PHE A 103 5.42 7.78 -15.35
N TYR A 104 5.46 9.00 -14.81
CA TYR A 104 5.73 9.28 -13.41
C TYR A 104 4.46 9.81 -12.76
N LEU A 105 4.10 9.25 -11.60
CA LEU A 105 3.09 9.80 -10.71
C LEU A 105 3.79 10.68 -9.69
N GLN A 106 3.44 11.96 -9.68
CA GLN A 106 4.06 12.97 -8.84
C GLN A 106 3.03 13.61 -7.93
N VAL A 107 3.45 13.98 -6.71
CA VAL A 107 2.63 14.67 -5.71
C VAL A 107 3.45 15.79 -5.08
N ARG A 108 2.80 16.69 -4.34
CA ARG A 108 3.50 17.67 -3.50
C ARG A 108 4.38 16.96 -2.48
N ARG A 109 5.59 17.45 -2.22
CA ARG A 109 6.52 16.83 -1.26
C ARG A 109 5.92 16.61 0.12
N GLN A 110 5.08 17.54 0.59
CA GLN A 110 4.39 17.45 1.88
C GLN A 110 3.39 16.28 1.96
N ASP A 111 2.83 15.87 0.82
CA ASP A 111 1.82 14.81 0.73
C ASP A 111 2.42 13.44 0.37
N ALA A 112 3.72 13.41 0.03
CA ALA A 112 4.42 12.21 -0.39
C ALA A 112 4.34 11.03 0.60
N PRO A 113 4.44 11.21 1.93
CA PRO A 113 4.32 10.09 2.86
C PRO A 113 2.94 9.40 2.80
N ASP A 114 1.86 10.20 2.78
CA ASP A 114 0.50 9.67 2.72
C ASP A 114 0.23 9.01 1.35
N ALA A 115 0.65 9.69 0.28
CA ALA A 115 0.48 9.20 -1.09
C ALA A 115 1.24 7.89 -1.33
N PHE A 116 2.45 7.76 -0.79
CA PHE A 116 3.23 6.53 -0.87
C PHE A 116 2.53 5.37 -0.16
N ALA A 117 2.00 5.60 1.04
CA ALA A 117 1.27 4.57 1.78
C ALA A 117 0.02 4.08 1.01
N ILE A 118 -0.72 5.00 0.39
CA ILE A 118 -1.89 4.68 -0.44
C ILE A 118 -1.48 3.84 -1.66
N VAL A 119 -0.45 4.26 -2.38
CA VAL A 119 0.08 3.54 -3.55
C VAL A 119 0.58 2.15 -3.17
N GLN A 120 1.32 2.03 -2.07
CA GLN A 120 1.82 0.75 -1.57
C GLN A 120 0.65 -0.19 -1.21
N ALA A 121 -0.34 0.29 -0.46
CA ALA A 121 -1.51 -0.50 -0.12
C ALA A 121 -2.29 -0.97 -1.37
N HIS A 122 -2.38 -0.12 -2.40
CA HIS A 122 -2.98 -0.51 -3.68
C HIS A 122 -2.19 -1.63 -4.37
N ILE A 123 -0.87 -1.51 -4.45
CA ILE A 123 0.01 -2.52 -5.04
C ILE A 123 -0.13 -3.85 -4.29
N GLU A 124 -0.08 -3.81 -2.96
CA GLU A 124 -0.26 -4.99 -2.11
C GLU A 124 -1.61 -5.70 -2.34
N ARG A 125 -2.70 -4.92 -2.48
CA ARG A 125 -4.04 -5.46 -2.77
C ARG A 125 -4.17 -6.09 -4.15
N THR A 126 -3.45 -5.58 -5.15
CA THR A 126 -3.67 -5.92 -6.57
C THR A 126 -2.67 -6.91 -7.15
N THR A 127 -1.46 -6.99 -6.59
CA THR A 127 -0.39 -7.86 -7.10
C THR A 127 -0.43 -9.29 -6.55
N ALA A 128 -1.33 -9.59 -5.60
CA ALA A 128 -1.42 -10.89 -4.92
C ALA A 128 -0.10 -11.41 -4.31
N LEU A 129 0.94 -10.56 -4.19
CA LEU A 129 2.22 -10.92 -3.60
C LEU A 129 2.10 -11.27 -2.11
N ASN A 130 1.10 -10.71 -1.41
CA ASN A 130 0.73 -11.10 -0.05
C ASN A 130 0.07 -12.51 0.05
N HIS A 131 -0.28 -13.14 -1.08
CA HIS A 131 -0.86 -14.49 -1.13
C HIS A 131 0.12 -15.57 -1.57
N HIS A 132 1.35 -15.21 -1.95
CA HIS A 132 2.37 -16.21 -2.25
C HIS A 132 3.14 -16.55 -0.97
N ASP A 133 2.95 -17.78 -0.48
CA ASP A 133 3.85 -18.36 0.50
C ASP A 133 5.23 -18.56 -0.14
N LEU A 134 6.12 -17.60 0.10
CA LEU A 134 7.51 -17.64 -0.37
C LEU A 134 8.42 -18.47 0.55
N SER A 135 7.88 -19.20 1.54
CA SER A 135 8.70 -19.98 2.49
C SER A 135 9.66 -20.96 1.81
N ASN A 136 9.34 -21.38 0.58
CA ASN A 136 10.15 -22.32 -0.20
C ASN A 136 10.80 -21.68 -1.44
N CYS A 137 10.84 -20.34 -1.57
CA CYS A 137 11.40 -19.67 -2.74
C CYS A 137 12.90 -19.93 -2.92
N ASP A 138 13.62 -20.12 -1.81
CA ASP A 138 15.05 -20.43 -1.80
C ASP A 138 15.33 -21.94 -1.84
N ALA A 139 14.29 -22.79 -1.87
CA ALA A 139 14.46 -24.23 -1.93
C ALA A 139 15.01 -24.64 -3.31
N VAL A 140 16.28 -25.05 -3.34
CA VAL A 140 16.93 -25.56 -4.54
C VAL A 140 16.88 -27.08 -4.53
N PHE A 141 16.43 -27.69 -5.62
CA PHE A 141 16.51 -29.14 -5.79
C PHE A 141 17.97 -29.56 -5.97
N ASN A 142 18.55 -30.21 -4.94
CA ASN A 142 19.89 -30.76 -4.98
C ASN A 142 19.83 -32.29 -5.17
N PRO A 143 20.16 -32.83 -6.36
CA PRO A 143 20.09 -34.26 -6.63
C PRO A 143 21.12 -35.10 -5.84
N GLU A 144 22.17 -34.47 -5.28
CA GLU A 144 23.17 -35.16 -4.46
C GLU A 144 22.76 -35.28 -2.99
N ALA A 145 21.80 -34.48 -2.53
CA ALA A 145 21.21 -34.63 -1.20
C ALA A 145 20.28 -35.85 -1.18
N ARG A 146 19.94 -36.40 0.00
CA ARG A 146 18.99 -37.52 0.12
C ARG A 146 17.52 -37.10 0.00
N GLN A 147 17.23 -35.84 0.34
CA GLN A 147 15.89 -35.26 0.37
C GLN A 147 15.94 -33.85 -0.21
N ALA A 148 14.83 -33.42 -0.80
CA ALA A 148 14.63 -32.06 -1.29
C ALA A 148 13.22 -31.57 -0.93
N THR A 149 13.12 -30.28 -0.69
CA THR A 149 11.85 -29.56 -0.53
C THR A 149 11.42 -29.02 -1.88
N CYS A 150 10.18 -29.29 -2.30
CA CYS A 150 9.66 -28.78 -3.56
C CYS A 150 9.50 -27.25 -3.50
N PRO A 151 10.16 -26.46 -4.35
CA PRO A 151 9.99 -25.00 -4.36
C PRO A 151 8.57 -24.54 -4.72
N ALA A 152 7.78 -25.38 -5.39
CA ALA A 152 6.42 -25.02 -5.81
C ALA A 152 5.34 -25.29 -4.76
N CYS A 153 5.51 -26.32 -3.92
CA CYS A 153 4.47 -26.73 -2.95
C CYS A 153 4.97 -26.99 -1.53
N GLY A 154 6.28 -26.97 -1.30
CA GLY A 154 6.88 -27.24 0.01
C GLY A 154 6.93 -28.71 0.42
N PHE A 155 6.45 -29.65 -0.39
CA PHE A 155 6.51 -31.08 -0.07
C PHE A 155 7.96 -31.56 0.00
N GLU A 156 8.33 -32.27 1.07
CA GLU A 156 9.63 -32.93 1.21
C GLU A 156 9.59 -34.33 0.62
N PHE A 157 10.47 -34.61 -0.34
CA PHE A 157 10.54 -35.90 -1.02
C PHE A 157 11.98 -36.36 -1.23
N GLN A 158 12.15 -37.64 -1.56
CA GLN A 158 13.47 -38.18 -1.87
C GLN A 158 13.92 -37.73 -3.26
N THR A 159 15.17 -37.30 -3.37
CA THR A 159 15.82 -36.85 -4.62
C THR A 159 16.04 -37.97 -5.63
N SER A 160 15.83 -39.24 -5.23
CA SER A 160 15.77 -40.40 -6.13
C SER A 160 14.58 -40.33 -7.09
N THR A 161 13.57 -39.50 -6.80
CA THR A 161 12.46 -39.18 -7.71
C THR A 161 12.63 -37.78 -8.28
N THR A 162 12.54 -37.63 -9.61
CA THR A 162 12.67 -36.34 -10.30
C THR A 162 11.34 -35.60 -10.46
N THR A 163 10.24 -36.16 -9.97
CA THR A 163 8.91 -35.54 -10.01
C THR A 163 8.37 -35.44 -8.59
N CYS A 164 7.92 -34.25 -8.19
CA CYS A 164 7.27 -34.06 -6.91
C CYS A 164 5.97 -34.88 -6.86
N PRO A 165 5.78 -35.78 -5.88
CA PRO A 165 4.58 -36.62 -5.80
C PRO A 165 3.29 -35.86 -5.53
N ASP A 166 3.40 -34.67 -4.93
CA ASP A 166 2.24 -33.88 -4.51
C ASP A 166 1.75 -32.95 -5.63
N CYS A 167 2.63 -32.10 -6.17
CA CYS A 167 2.25 -31.11 -7.20
C CYS A 167 2.61 -31.50 -8.63
N GLY A 168 3.36 -32.60 -8.85
CA GLY A 168 3.75 -33.07 -10.18
C GLY A 168 4.85 -32.25 -10.87
N LEU A 169 5.50 -31.31 -10.18
CA LEU A 169 6.62 -30.55 -10.74
C LEU A 169 7.81 -31.49 -11.04
N CYS A 170 8.32 -31.43 -12.27
CA CYS A 170 9.45 -32.23 -12.75
C CYS A 170 10.76 -31.42 -12.68
N PHE A 171 11.83 -32.01 -12.15
CA PHE A 171 13.15 -31.41 -11.91
C PHE A 171 14.26 -31.96 -12.83
N GLY A 172 13.89 -32.83 -13.78
CA GLY A 172 14.78 -33.48 -14.74
C GLY A 172 14.01 -34.37 -15.71
#